data_AF-A0A1F2UUP3-F1
#
_entry.id   AF-A0A1F2UUP3-F1
#
_cell.length_a   1.000
_cell.length_b   1.000
_cell.length_c   1.000
_cell.angle_alpha   90.00
_cell.angle_beta   90.00
_cell.angle_gamma   90.00
#
_symmetry.space_group_name_H-M   'P 1'
#
loop_
_entity.id
_entity.type
_entity.pdbx_description
1 polymer ?
#
loop_
_entity_poly.entity_id
_entity_poly.type
_entity_poly.pdbx_seq_one_letter_code
_entity_poly.pdbx_strand_id
1 'polypeptide(L)'
;MSRHILIRLGAGGVAALLISVTLAAQAAERTLYVSVFDQKTRAPITGLTTRDFVVKEDGAAREVLRVAPATSPMPIAVIVDNSQAADDTIPDLRKALAAFMREIDGVGPVALITVADRPTVVRDYTTDQKQLQDAAGRIFSTPQSGATLLDAIVEVSRGLEKREGDRAGMVLVTTENVEHSTRYHRDVLDALQKSGAMLYALVLTSPGGTSLNEEARNRAAVLDQGPKTTGGMRVDVVTSLGYEGRLQEIAKILKSQHQVIYARPQRLLPPETIEVTAAKAGLVAAGAPARGQAIR
;
A
#
# COMPACT_ATOMS: atom_id res chain seq x y z
N MET A 1 -62.17 -11.79 78.69
CA MET A 1 -62.43 -10.72 77.71
C MET A 1 -61.27 -10.67 76.73
N SER A 2 -61.60 -10.70 75.43
CA SER A 2 -60.80 -10.27 74.26
C SER A 2 -59.49 -10.96 73.87
N ARG A 3 -59.64 -11.73 72.77
CA ARG A 3 -58.91 -11.66 71.49
C ARG A 3 -57.52 -12.31 71.35
N HIS A 4 -57.55 -13.51 70.75
CA HIS A 4 -56.55 -13.99 69.78
C HIS A 4 -56.42 -13.03 68.59
N ILE A 5 -55.20 -12.85 68.06
CA ILE A 5 -54.92 -12.59 66.63
C ILE A 5 -53.53 -13.13 66.29
N LEU A 6 -53.52 -14.04 65.31
CA LEU A 6 -52.36 -14.57 64.58
C LEU A 6 -51.64 -13.46 63.81
N ILE A 7 -50.32 -13.53 63.72
CA ILE A 7 -49.56 -12.87 62.63
C ILE A 7 -48.89 -13.96 61.80
N ARG A 8 -49.25 -13.95 60.51
CA ARG A 8 -48.86 -14.90 59.46
C ARG A 8 -47.45 -14.61 58.94
N LEU A 9 -46.73 -15.69 58.63
CA LEU A 9 -45.59 -15.71 57.70
C LEU A 9 -46.02 -15.15 56.34
N GLY A 10 -45.28 -14.15 55.84
CA GLY A 10 -45.35 -13.69 54.46
C GLY A 10 -43.99 -13.88 53.79
N ALA A 11 -43.88 -14.92 52.95
CA ALA A 11 -42.73 -15.14 52.07
C ALA A 11 -42.80 -14.15 50.91
N GLY A 12 -41.96 -13.11 50.95
CA GLY A 12 -41.76 -12.19 49.83
C GLY A 12 -40.57 -12.64 49.00
N GLY A 13 -40.83 -13.36 47.90
CA GLY A 13 -39.82 -13.69 46.90
C GLY A 13 -39.36 -12.44 46.16
N VAL A 14 -38.07 -12.11 46.28
CA VAL A 14 -37.43 -11.10 45.42
C VAL A 14 -36.97 -11.83 44.16
N ALA A 15 -37.77 -11.77 43.10
CA ALA A 15 -37.32 -12.13 41.77
C ALA A 15 -36.37 -11.04 41.27
N ALA A 16 -35.06 -11.27 41.43
CA ALA A 16 -34.05 -10.44 40.81
C ALA A 16 -34.09 -10.68 39.29
N LEU A 17 -34.74 -9.77 38.56
CA LEU A 17 -34.59 -9.68 37.11
C LEU A 17 -33.13 -9.30 36.83
N LEU A 18 -32.30 -10.29 36.51
CA LEU A 18 -31.00 -10.07 35.89
C LEU A 18 -31.26 -9.60 34.46
N ILE A 19 -31.43 -8.28 34.31
CA ILE A 19 -31.33 -7.64 33.00
C ILE A 19 -29.85 -7.72 32.64
N SER A 20 -29.48 -8.75 31.89
CA SER A 20 -28.21 -8.81 31.18
C SER A 20 -28.21 -7.70 30.14
N VAL A 21 -27.81 -6.50 30.54
CA VAL A 21 -27.44 -5.44 29.60
C VAL A 21 -26.14 -5.90 28.97
N THR A 22 -26.24 -6.64 27.86
CA THR A 22 -25.12 -6.77 26.95
C THR A 22 -24.85 -5.36 26.41
N LEU A 23 -23.85 -4.67 26.96
CA LEU A 23 -23.22 -3.55 26.26
C LEU A 23 -22.72 -4.12 24.94
N ALA A 24 -23.51 -3.98 23.88
CA ALA A 24 -23.00 -4.06 22.53
C ALA A 24 -22.02 -2.87 22.40
N ALA A 25 -20.75 -3.13 22.70
CA ALA A 25 -19.68 -2.18 22.43
C ALA A 25 -19.81 -1.79 20.95
N GLN A 26 -20.13 -0.53 20.67
CA GLN A 26 -20.18 -0.02 19.30
C GLN A 26 -18.79 -0.23 18.69
N ALA A 27 -18.69 -1.23 17.82
CA ALA A 27 -17.46 -1.50 17.09
C ALA A 27 -17.17 -0.28 16.20
N ALA A 28 -15.93 0.21 16.25
CA ALA A 28 -15.49 1.25 15.34
C ALA A 28 -15.29 0.62 13.96
N GLU A 29 -15.68 1.32 12.90
CA GLU A 29 -15.36 0.89 11.55
C GLU A 29 -13.93 1.30 11.19
N ARG A 30 -13.24 0.41 10.47
CA ARG A 30 -11.91 0.65 9.90
C ARG A 30 -11.93 0.31 8.43
N THR A 31 -11.01 0.91 7.69
CA THR A 31 -10.98 0.87 6.22
C THR A 31 -9.64 0.35 5.76
N LEU A 32 -9.66 -0.66 4.89
CA LEU A 32 -8.52 -1.12 4.11
C LEU A 32 -8.75 -0.78 2.64
N TYR A 33 -7.69 -0.41 1.94
CA TYR A 33 -7.66 -0.34 0.49
C TYR A 33 -6.92 -1.55 -0.05
N VAL A 34 -7.63 -2.41 -0.79
CA VAL A 34 -7.16 -3.75 -1.14
C VAL A 34 -7.32 -4.01 -2.62
N SER A 35 -6.23 -4.33 -3.29
CA SER A 35 -6.25 -4.91 -4.64
C SER A 35 -6.31 -6.43 -4.52
N VAL A 36 -7.11 -7.06 -5.37
CA VAL A 36 -7.14 -8.52 -5.49
C VAL A 36 -6.82 -8.89 -6.93
N PHE A 37 -5.93 -9.85 -7.12
CA PHE A 37 -5.51 -10.31 -8.44
C PHE A 37 -5.19 -11.79 -8.44
N ASP A 38 -5.27 -12.40 -9.62
CA ASP A 38 -4.87 -13.79 -9.82
C ASP A 38 -3.36 -13.95 -9.64
N GLN A 39 -2.96 -14.96 -8.88
CA GLN A 39 -1.56 -15.17 -8.48
C GLN A 39 -0.64 -15.44 -9.68
N LYS A 40 -1.14 -16.08 -10.74
CA LYS A 40 -0.33 -16.51 -11.90
C LYS A 40 -0.28 -15.44 -12.97
N THR A 41 -1.45 -14.90 -13.31
CA THR A 41 -1.65 -13.99 -14.44
C THR A 41 -1.55 -12.52 -14.03
N ARG A 42 -1.61 -12.22 -12.73
CA ARG A 42 -1.71 -10.85 -12.18
C ARG A 42 -2.94 -10.08 -12.67
N ALA A 43 -3.90 -10.76 -13.30
CA ALA A 43 -5.14 -10.14 -13.74
C ALA A 43 -5.95 -9.69 -12.52
N PRO A 44 -6.40 -8.42 -12.45
CA PRO A 44 -7.21 -7.96 -11.35
C PRO A 44 -8.58 -8.65 -11.28
N ILE A 45 -9.06 -8.86 -10.07
CA ILE A 45 -10.40 -9.37 -9.78
C ILE A 45 -11.25 -8.22 -9.25
N THR A 46 -12.41 -8.01 -9.88
CA THR A 46 -13.37 -6.97 -9.51
C THR A 46 -14.70 -7.60 -9.09
N GLY A 47 -15.64 -6.78 -8.61
CA GLY A 47 -16.98 -7.24 -8.21
C GLY A 47 -16.98 -8.08 -6.93
N LEU A 48 -15.96 -7.92 -6.10
CA LEU A 48 -15.81 -8.66 -4.85
C LEU A 48 -16.79 -8.17 -3.78
N THR A 49 -17.17 -9.10 -2.91
CA THR A 49 -18.11 -8.91 -1.81
C THR A 49 -17.42 -9.18 -0.48
N THR A 50 -18.13 -8.96 0.63
CA THR A 50 -17.60 -9.21 1.98
C THR A 50 -17.12 -10.66 2.20
N ARG A 51 -17.70 -11.63 1.49
CA ARG A 51 -17.35 -13.07 1.58
C ARG A 51 -16.01 -13.42 0.94
N ASP A 52 -15.46 -12.52 0.14
CA ASP A 52 -14.23 -12.75 -0.61
C ASP A 52 -12.97 -12.34 0.17
N PHE A 53 -13.15 -11.76 1.37
CA PHE A 53 -12.06 -11.27 2.20
C PHE A 53 -12.06 -11.93 3.57
N VAL A 54 -10.85 -12.21 4.06
CA VAL A 54 -10.60 -12.52 5.48
C VAL A 54 -9.69 -11.42 6.02
N VAL A 55 -10.17 -10.71 7.04
CA VAL A 55 -9.39 -9.68 7.74
C VAL A 55 -9.04 -10.18 9.13
N LYS A 56 -7.78 -10.00 9.54
CA LYS A 56 -7.32 -10.28 10.89
C LYS A 56 -6.58 -9.08 11.46
N GLU A 57 -6.79 -8.81 12.75
CA GLU A 57 -5.93 -7.93 13.54
C GLU A 57 -5.27 -8.73 14.64
N ASP A 58 -3.95 -8.67 14.75
CA ASP A 58 -3.17 -9.44 15.75
C ASP A 58 -3.53 -10.94 15.76
N GLY A 59 -3.78 -11.49 14.57
CA GLY A 59 -4.23 -12.88 14.35
C GLY A 59 -5.72 -13.15 14.61
N ALA A 60 -6.47 -12.22 15.20
CA ALA A 60 -7.89 -12.37 15.48
C ALA A 60 -8.76 -11.93 14.29
N ALA A 61 -9.69 -12.80 13.86
CA ALA A 61 -10.59 -12.51 12.76
C ALA A 61 -11.48 -11.28 13.04
N ARG A 62 -11.70 -10.48 12.00
CA ARG A 62 -12.59 -9.32 12.00
C ARG A 62 -13.70 -9.49 11.00
N GLU A 63 -14.89 -9.05 11.38
CA GLU A 63 -16.06 -9.08 10.50
C GLU A 63 -15.91 -8.01 9.41
N VAL A 64 -16.00 -8.44 8.14
CA VAL A 64 -16.03 -7.54 7.00
C VAL A 64 -17.47 -7.08 6.78
N LEU A 65 -17.72 -5.79 7.02
CA LEU A 65 -19.04 -5.18 6.99
C LEU A 65 -19.45 -4.76 5.58
N ARG A 66 -18.51 -4.20 4.81
CA ARG A 66 -18.78 -3.68 3.47
C ARG A 66 -17.56 -3.78 2.56
N VAL A 67 -17.82 -4.06 1.30
CA VAL A 67 -16.84 -3.98 0.21
C VAL A 67 -17.44 -3.13 -0.90
N ALA A 68 -16.66 -2.19 -1.42
CA ALA A 68 -17.03 -1.38 -2.58
C ALA A 68 -15.79 -1.05 -3.42
N PRO A 69 -15.92 -0.69 -4.71
CA PRO A 69 -14.82 -0.12 -5.47
C PRO A 69 -14.26 1.13 -4.78
N ALA A 70 -12.93 1.28 -4.74
CA ALA A 70 -12.28 2.46 -4.19
C ALA A 70 -12.32 3.61 -5.20
N THR A 71 -13.09 4.65 -4.90
CA THR A 71 -13.30 5.82 -5.78
C THR A 71 -12.60 7.08 -5.31
N SER A 72 -12.04 7.09 -4.09
CA SER A 72 -11.24 8.22 -3.61
C SER A 72 -9.98 8.38 -4.47
N PRO A 73 -9.60 9.63 -4.84
CA PRO A 73 -8.39 9.88 -5.60
C PRO A 73 -7.16 9.35 -4.88
N MET A 74 -6.28 8.67 -5.62
CA MET A 74 -5.00 8.19 -5.10
C MET A 74 -3.85 8.98 -5.73
N PRO A 75 -3.19 9.89 -4.99
CA PRO A 75 -1.93 10.46 -5.44
C PRO A 75 -0.90 9.35 -5.65
N ILE A 76 -0.27 9.31 -6.81
CA ILE A 76 0.78 8.34 -7.16
C ILE A 76 2.09 9.07 -7.43
N ALA A 77 3.14 8.76 -6.68
CA ALA A 77 4.50 9.15 -7.02
C ALA A 77 5.14 8.06 -7.87
N VAL A 78 5.60 8.40 -9.08
CA VAL A 78 6.39 7.50 -9.92
C VAL A 78 7.86 7.91 -9.80
N ILE A 79 8.68 7.05 -9.23
CA ILE A 79 10.13 7.23 -9.07
C ILE A 79 10.83 6.35 -10.11
N VAL A 80 11.72 6.92 -10.92
CA VAL A 80 12.44 6.16 -11.93
C VAL A 80 13.94 6.40 -11.87
N ASP A 81 14.70 5.31 -11.89
CA ASP A 81 16.16 5.36 -12.00
C ASP A 81 16.57 5.88 -13.38
N ASN A 82 17.28 6.99 -13.39
CA ASN A 82 17.88 7.55 -14.59
C ASN A 82 19.39 7.77 -14.44
N SER A 83 20.02 6.98 -13.56
CA SER A 83 21.47 6.98 -13.39
C SER A 83 22.20 6.46 -14.63
N GLN A 84 23.52 6.64 -14.67
CA GLN A 84 24.33 6.15 -15.80
C GLN A 84 24.14 4.65 -16.05
N ALA A 85 23.97 3.87 -14.98
CA ALA A 85 23.82 2.43 -15.09
C ALA A 85 22.42 1.98 -15.57
N ALA A 86 21.47 2.91 -15.74
CA ALA A 86 20.16 2.67 -16.34
C ALA A 86 20.06 3.12 -17.81
N ASP A 87 21.14 3.68 -18.39
CA ASP A 87 21.15 4.35 -19.71
C ASP A 87 20.51 3.52 -20.83
N ASP A 88 20.96 2.27 -20.98
CA ASP A 88 20.47 1.34 -22.01
C ASP A 88 18.97 1.02 -21.88
N THR A 89 18.38 1.26 -20.71
CA THR A 89 16.97 0.95 -20.42
C THR A 89 16.03 2.15 -20.60
N ILE A 90 16.58 3.37 -20.75
CA ILE A 90 15.81 4.61 -20.83
C ILE A 90 14.82 4.62 -22.00
N PRO A 91 15.15 4.18 -23.23
CA PRO A 91 14.18 4.15 -24.32
C PRO A 91 12.93 3.33 -24.00
N ASP A 92 13.10 2.12 -23.44
CA ASP A 92 12.01 1.24 -23.04
C ASP A 92 11.23 1.81 -21.85
N LEU A 93 11.94 2.38 -20.87
CA LEU A 93 11.34 3.04 -19.71
C LEU A 93 10.38 4.15 -20.14
N ARG A 94 10.78 5.04 -21.06
CA ARG A 94 9.92 6.13 -21.54
C ARG A 94 8.64 5.62 -22.19
N LYS A 95 8.75 4.59 -23.05
CA LYS A 95 7.60 3.96 -23.70
C LYS A 95 6.66 3.34 -22.65
N ALA A 96 7.22 2.61 -21.69
CA ALA A 96 6.49 1.96 -20.62
C ALA A 96 5.78 2.96 -19.70
N LEU A 97 6.45 4.06 -19.34
CA LEU A 97 5.85 5.15 -18.56
C LEU A 97 4.71 5.82 -19.30
N ALA A 98 4.85 6.12 -20.59
CA ALA A 98 3.76 6.69 -21.38
C ALA A 98 2.53 5.76 -21.40
N ALA A 99 2.73 4.44 -21.50
CA ALA A 99 1.65 3.47 -21.40
C ALA A 99 1.02 3.41 -19.98
N PHE A 100 1.86 3.43 -18.94
CA PHE A 100 1.42 3.49 -17.54
C PHE A 100 0.53 4.71 -17.26
N MET A 101 0.96 5.91 -17.68
CA MET A 101 0.23 7.16 -17.43
C MET A 101 -1.17 7.14 -18.07
N ARG A 102 -1.30 6.55 -19.26
CA ARG A 102 -2.60 6.35 -19.91
C ARG A 102 -3.48 5.35 -19.17
N GLU A 103 -2.91 4.24 -18.71
CA GLU A 103 -3.67 3.18 -18.03
C GLU A 103 -4.22 3.66 -16.68
N ILE A 104 -3.42 4.43 -15.94
CA ILE A 104 -3.74 4.95 -14.60
C ILE A 104 -4.64 6.20 -14.64
N ASP A 105 -5.06 6.64 -15.83
CA ASP A 105 -5.95 7.79 -15.98
C ASP A 105 -7.23 7.63 -15.15
N GLY A 106 -7.63 8.72 -14.49
CA GLY A 106 -8.77 8.78 -13.59
C GLY A 106 -8.56 8.21 -12.18
N VAL A 107 -7.40 7.62 -11.86
CA VAL A 107 -7.13 7.09 -10.51
C VAL A 107 -6.78 8.20 -9.51
N GLY A 108 -6.10 9.24 -9.96
CA GLY A 108 -5.68 10.37 -9.14
C GLY A 108 -4.53 11.14 -9.79
N PRO A 109 -4.04 12.20 -9.13
CA PRO A 109 -2.91 12.96 -9.65
C PRO A 109 -1.61 12.14 -9.58
N VAL A 110 -0.76 12.29 -10.58
CA VAL A 110 0.52 11.57 -10.68
C VAL A 110 1.68 12.56 -10.70
N ALA A 111 2.73 12.28 -9.93
CA ALA A 111 4.03 12.94 -10.04
C ALA A 111 5.05 12.01 -10.68
N LEU A 112 6.00 12.58 -11.41
CA LEU A 112 7.13 11.87 -11.99
C LEU A 112 8.43 12.43 -11.43
N ILE A 113 9.20 11.56 -10.79
CA ILE A 113 10.45 11.85 -10.10
C ILE A 113 11.53 10.95 -10.70
N THR A 114 12.68 11.52 -11.02
CA THR A 114 13.86 10.75 -11.43
C THR A 114 14.84 10.63 -10.28
N VAL A 115 15.57 9.53 -10.22
CA VAL A 115 16.64 9.31 -9.25
C VAL A 115 17.93 8.91 -9.96
N ALA A 116 18.88 9.83 -9.89
CA ALA A 116 20.29 9.65 -10.17
C ALA A 116 21.01 10.09 -8.89
N ASP A 117 21.88 11.11 -8.94
CA ASP A 117 22.59 11.62 -7.76
C ASP A 117 21.65 12.11 -6.65
N ARG A 118 20.51 12.71 -7.02
CA ARG A 118 19.47 13.12 -6.09
C ARG A 118 18.07 12.98 -6.70
N PRO A 119 17.03 12.81 -5.88
CA PRO A 119 15.65 12.82 -6.34
C PRO A 119 15.32 14.17 -6.99
N THR A 120 14.76 14.15 -8.20
CA THR A 120 14.40 15.36 -8.95
C THR A 120 12.98 15.25 -9.49
N VAL A 121 12.13 16.22 -9.17
CA VAL A 121 10.75 16.27 -9.68
C VAL A 121 10.77 16.75 -11.14
N VAL A 122 10.45 15.85 -12.07
CA VAL A 122 10.27 16.16 -13.50
C VAL A 122 8.89 16.76 -13.75
N ARG A 123 7.90 16.25 -13.02
CA ARG A 123 6.53 16.74 -13.05
C ARG A 123 5.92 16.58 -11.66
N ASP A 124 5.49 17.69 -11.07
CA ASP A 124 4.69 17.64 -9.85
C ASP A 124 3.29 17.07 -10.17
N TYR A 125 2.59 16.67 -9.12
CA TYR A 125 1.30 15.99 -9.17
C TYR A 125 0.30 16.71 -10.07
N THR A 126 -0.14 16.02 -11.12
CA THR A 126 -1.13 16.52 -12.08
C THR A 126 -2.02 15.39 -12.56
N THR A 127 -3.24 15.72 -12.99
CA THR A 127 -4.14 14.82 -13.72
C THR A 127 -4.10 15.05 -15.23
N ASP A 128 -3.26 15.98 -15.71
CA ASP A 128 -3.13 16.30 -17.13
C ASP A 128 -2.31 15.23 -17.85
N GLN A 129 -3.01 14.39 -18.62
CA GLN A 129 -2.43 13.29 -19.39
C GLN A 129 -1.40 13.73 -20.42
N LYS A 130 -1.53 14.94 -20.99
CA LYS A 130 -0.55 15.46 -21.93
C LYS A 130 0.74 15.83 -21.20
N GLN A 131 0.63 16.52 -20.07
CA GLN A 131 1.81 16.87 -19.26
C GLN A 131 2.55 15.65 -18.73
N LEU A 132 1.83 14.59 -18.33
CA LEU A 132 2.44 13.34 -17.87
C LEU A 132 3.17 12.61 -19.01
N GLN A 133 2.56 12.52 -20.19
CA GLN A 133 3.18 11.89 -21.36
C GLN A 133 4.39 12.69 -21.87
N ASP A 134 4.29 14.02 -21.91
CA ASP A 134 5.41 14.90 -22.27
C ASP A 134 6.57 14.76 -21.28
N ALA A 135 6.27 14.65 -19.97
CA ALA A 135 7.28 14.43 -18.93
C ALA A 135 7.96 13.06 -19.07
N ALA A 136 7.19 12.00 -19.32
CA ALA A 136 7.73 10.67 -19.57
C ALA A 136 8.68 10.64 -20.78
N GLY A 137 8.34 11.34 -21.87
CA GLY A 137 9.20 11.42 -23.07
C GLY A 137 10.53 12.17 -22.87
N ARG A 138 10.64 12.97 -21.81
CA ARG A 138 11.78 13.85 -21.49
C ARG A 138 12.71 13.29 -20.41
N ILE A 139 12.57 12.02 -20.06
CA ILE A 139 13.54 11.35 -19.20
C ILE A 139 14.78 11.00 -20.01
N PHE A 140 15.94 11.42 -19.52
CA PHE A 140 17.25 11.10 -20.08
C PHE A 140 18.12 10.52 -18.98
N SER A 141 19.06 9.66 -19.36
CA SER A 141 20.12 9.22 -18.46
C SER A 141 20.96 10.41 -18.01
N THR A 142 21.46 10.35 -16.79
CA THR A 142 22.41 11.32 -16.24
C THR A 142 23.80 10.70 -16.26
N PRO A 143 24.71 11.11 -17.16
CA PRO A 143 26.06 10.57 -17.21
C PRO A 143 26.81 10.80 -15.90
N GLN A 144 27.71 9.88 -15.55
CA GLN A 144 28.59 9.96 -14.37
C GLN A 144 27.84 10.05 -13.03
N SER A 145 26.60 9.55 -12.99
CA SER A 145 25.75 9.57 -11.80
C SER A 145 25.41 8.17 -11.31
N GLY A 146 25.07 8.07 -10.03
CA GLY A 146 24.62 6.85 -9.37
C GLY A 146 23.31 7.07 -8.62
N ALA A 147 22.41 6.08 -8.61
CA ALA A 147 21.08 6.23 -8.02
C ALA A 147 21.11 6.26 -6.47
N THR A 148 20.50 7.28 -5.89
CA THR A 148 20.22 7.41 -4.45
C THR A 148 18.76 7.01 -4.13
N LEU A 149 18.42 5.75 -4.37
CA LEU A 149 17.04 5.28 -4.29
C LEU A 149 16.45 5.44 -2.89
N LEU A 150 17.22 5.09 -1.86
CA LEU A 150 16.72 5.15 -0.49
C LEU A 150 16.42 6.59 -0.05
N ASP A 151 17.21 7.55 -0.50
CA ASP A 151 16.91 8.98 -0.32
C ASP A 151 15.62 9.37 -1.06
N ALA A 152 15.42 8.91 -2.30
CA ALA A 152 14.19 9.15 -3.06
C ALA A 152 12.94 8.64 -2.35
N ILE A 153 12.98 7.41 -1.81
CA ILE A 153 11.85 6.84 -1.08
C ILE A 153 11.53 7.70 0.14
N VAL A 154 12.53 8.08 0.94
CA VAL A 154 12.33 8.90 2.14
C VAL A 154 11.75 10.27 1.80
N GLU A 155 12.29 10.96 0.79
CA GLU A 155 11.82 12.29 0.40
C GLU A 155 10.40 12.26 -0.15
N VAL A 156 10.10 11.31 -1.03
CA VAL A 156 8.76 11.15 -1.61
C VAL A 156 7.76 10.74 -0.53
N SER A 157 8.13 9.85 0.40
CA SER A 157 7.30 9.49 1.55
C SER A 157 6.93 10.70 2.41
N ARG A 158 7.89 11.59 2.71
CA ARG A 158 7.61 12.85 3.43
C ARG A 158 6.71 13.79 2.64
N GLY A 159 6.86 13.83 1.32
CA GLY A 159 5.98 14.60 0.44
C GLY A 159 4.55 14.07 0.44
N LEU A 160 4.40 12.75 0.34
CA LEU A 160 3.11 12.06 0.40
C LEU A 160 2.43 12.20 1.76
N GLU A 161 3.16 12.10 2.86
CA GLU A 161 2.65 12.29 4.23
C GLU A 161 1.87 13.61 4.37
N LYS A 162 2.38 14.69 3.78
CA LYS A 162 1.77 16.03 3.81
C LYS A 162 0.54 16.19 2.91
N ARG A 163 0.28 15.25 2.00
CA ARG A 163 -0.86 15.31 1.10
C ARG A 163 -2.10 14.76 1.78
N GLU A 164 -3.23 15.42 1.54
CA GLU A 164 -4.54 14.92 1.93
C GLU A 164 -4.94 13.70 1.07
N GLY A 165 -5.90 12.92 1.58
CA GLY A 165 -6.38 11.71 0.94
C GLY A 165 -6.13 10.46 1.79
N ASP A 166 -7.03 9.50 1.66
CA ASP A 166 -7.07 8.29 2.47
C ASP A 166 -6.27 7.11 1.88
N ARG A 167 -5.70 7.29 0.69
CA ARG A 167 -4.81 6.34 0.02
C ARG A 167 -3.70 7.07 -0.75
N ALA A 168 -2.56 6.43 -0.92
CA ALA A 168 -1.44 6.93 -1.72
C ALA A 168 -0.68 5.76 -2.35
N GLY A 169 -0.08 5.98 -3.51
CA GLY A 169 0.75 5.01 -4.20
C GLY A 169 2.16 5.52 -4.46
N MET A 170 3.13 4.62 -4.43
CA MET A 170 4.49 4.86 -4.90
C MET A 170 4.86 3.76 -5.89
N VAL A 171 5.17 4.12 -7.13
CA VAL A 171 5.64 3.19 -8.15
C VAL A 171 7.11 3.48 -8.41
N LEU A 172 7.96 2.53 -8.11
CA LEU A 172 9.39 2.59 -8.32
C LEU A 172 9.78 1.75 -9.53
N VAL A 173 10.55 2.32 -10.46
CA VAL A 173 11.22 1.58 -11.53
C VAL A 173 12.72 1.76 -11.40
N THR A 174 13.45 0.68 -11.22
CA THR A 174 14.90 0.72 -11.00
C THR A 174 15.55 -0.56 -11.50
N THR A 175 16.87 -0.54 -11.58
CA THR A 175 17.69 -1.69 -11.95
C THR A 175 18.41 -2.23 -10.71
N GLU A 176 18.89 -3.47 -10.74
CA GLU A 176 19.79 -4.00 -9.72
C GLU A 176 21.20 -3.45 -9.92
N ASN A 177 21.37 -2.19 -9.54
CA ASN A 177 22.63 -1.46 -9.59
C ASN A 177 23.10 -1.06 -8.17
N VAL A 178 24.24 -0.37 -8.11
CA VAL A 178 24.83 0.14 -6.86
C VAL A 178 23.90 1.16 -6.21
N GLU A 179 23.66 0.99 -4.92
CA GLU A 179 22.98 1.98 -4.09
C GLU A 179 23.99 3.04 -3.63
N HIS A 180 23.71 4.31 -3.90
CA HIS A 180 24.59 5.42 -3.51
C HIS A 180 24.10 6.18 -2.27
N SER A 181 22.92 5.84 -1.74
CA SER A 181 22.44 6.40 -0.47
C SER A 181 23.17 5.79 0.73
N THR A 182 23.35 6.56 1.80
CA THR A 182 23.92 6.09 3.08
C THR A 182 22.84 5.78 4.13
N ARG A 183 21.59 5.56 3.69
CA ARG A 183 20.44 5.34 4.58
C ARG A 183 20.35 3.90 5.06
N TYR A 184 19.99 3.73 6.31
CA TYR A 184 19.59 2.44 6.86
C TYR A 184 18.17 2.07 6.42
N HIS A 185 17.96 0.80 6.07
CA HIS A 185 16.65 0.32 5.62
C HIS A 185 15.52 0.62 6.61
N ARG A 186 15.78 0.57 7.92
CA ARG A 186 14.79 0.85 8.97
C ARG A 186 14.22 2.27 8.85
N ASP A 187 15.07 3.27 8.69
CA ASP A 187 14.64 4.67 8.55
C ASP A 187 13.79 4.87 7.29
N VAL A 188 14.12 4.16 6.22
CA VAL A 188 13.40 4.20 4.95
C VAL A 188 12.02 3.54 5.07
N LEU A 189 11.96 2.36 5.69
CA LEU A 189 10.71 1.63 5.94
C LEU A 189 9.79 2.40 6.88
N ASP A 190 10.34 3.03 7.92
CA ASP A 190 9.58 3.89 8.84
C ASP A 190 8.99 5.10 8.12
N ALA A 191 9.78 5.78 7.27
CA ALA A 191 9.28 6.89 6.45
C ALA A 191 8.17 6.43 5.50
N LEU A 192 8.37 5.28 4.85
CA LEU A 192 7.41 4.69 3.94
C LEU A 192 6.09 4.34 4.66
N GLN A 193 6.15 3.68 5.81
CA GLN A 193 4.98 3.36 6.63
C GLN A 193 4.24 4.63 7.09
N LYS A 194 4.96 5.66 7.58
CA LYS A 194 4.37 6.94 7.99
C LYS A 194 3.64 7.66 6.87
N SER A 195 4.14 7.56 5.64
CA SER A 195 3.47 8.16 4.48
C SER A 195 2.11 7.50 4.17
N GLY A 196 1.94 6.23 4.55
CA GLY A 196 0.78 5.41 4.22
C GLY A 196 0.64 5.11 2.73
N ALA A 197 1.74 5.21 1.97
CA ALA A 197 1.79 4.91 0.55
C ALA A 197 2.07 3.41 0.30
N MET A 198 1.32 2.81 -0.62
CA MET A 198 1.57 1.45 -1.10
C MET A 198 2.72 1.45 -2.10
N LEU A 199 3.81 0.70 -1.82
CA LEU A 199 4.99 0.64 -2.68
C LEU A 199 4.93 -0.51 -3.69
N TYR A 200 4.94 -0.16 -4.97
CA TYR A 200 5.07 -1.08 -6.08
C TYR A 200 6.46 -0.89 -6.70
N ALA A 201 7.31 -1.92 -6.64
CA ALA A 201 8.68 -1.85 -7.13
C ALA A 201 8.88 -2.76 -8.33
N LEU A 202 9.15 -2.17 -9.50
CA LEU A 202 9.59 -2.86 -10.70
C LEU A 202 11.12 -2.82 -10.75
N VAL A 203 11.74 -3.99 -10.68
CA VAL A 203 13.19 -4.13 -10.60
C VAL A 203 13.72 -4.91 -11.79
N LEU A 204 14.61 -4.31 -12.58
CA LEU A 204 15.38 -5.04 -13.59
C LEU A 204 16.52 -5.80 -12.92
N THR A 205 16.38 -7.12 -12.83
CA THR A 205 17.36 -8.00 -12.20
C THR A 205 18.59 -8.15 -13.08
N SER A 206 19.77 -8.19 -12.46
CA SER A 206 21.03 -8.41 -13.16
C SER A 206 21.58 -9.81 -12.84
N PRO A 207 21.96 -10.63 -13.84
CA PRO A 207 22.55 -11.96 -13.62
C PRO A 207 23.86 -11.93 -12.81
N GLY A 208 24.52 -10.78 -12.71
CA GLY A 208 25.81 -10.60 -12.02
C GLY A 208 25.74 -10.63 -10.48
N GLY A 209 24.53 -10.71 -9.91
CA GLY A 209 24.31 -10.72 -8.46
C GLY A 209 24.40 -9.34 -7.82
N THR A 210 23.80 -9.21 -6.63
CA THR A 210 23.78 -7.96 -5.86
C THR A 210 25.12 -7.77 -5.14
N SER A 211 25.65 -6.54 -5.15
CA SER A 211 26.78 -6.15 -4.28
C SER A 211 26.51 -6.58 -2.83
N LEU A 212 27.55 -7.03 -2.13
CA LEU A 212 27.43 -7.48 -0.74
C LEU A 212 27.75 -6.39 0.29
N ASN A 213 27.95 -5.14 -0.16
CA ASN A 213 28.16 -3.99 0.71
C ASN A 213 26.90 -3.62 1.51
N GLU A 214 27.08 -2.77 2.52
CA GLU A 214 26.01 -2.41 3.45
C GLU A 214 24.87 -1.66 2.76
N GLU A 215 25.19 -0.77 1.81
CA GLU A 215 24.23 0.01 1.04
C GLU A 215 23.33 -0.91 0.20
N ALA A 216 23.91 -1.90 -0.48
CA ALA A 216 23.13 -2.86 -1.25
C ALA A 216 22.27 -3.78 -0.37
N ARG A 217 22.73 -4.15 0.84
CA ARG A 217 21.90 -4.88 1.82
C ARG A 217 20.73 -4.04 2.29
N ASN A 218 20.96 -2.76 2.59
CA ASN A 218 19.89 -1.84 2.98
C ASN A 218 18.87 -1.67 1.85
N ARG A 219 19.33 -1.48 0.61
CA ARG A 219 18.47 -1.45 -0.58
C ARG A 219 17.66 -2.72 -0.75
N ALA A 220 18.30 -3.88 -0.67
CA ALA A 220 17.62 -5.17 -0.82
C ALA A 220 16.54 -5.36 0.26
N ALA A 221 16.83 -5.00 1.52
CA ALA A 221 15.86 -5.05 2.60
C ALA A 221 14.64 -4.15 2.33
N VAL A 222 14.84 -2.92 1.84
CA VAL A 222 13.73 -2.01 1.49
C VAL A 222 12.90 -2.55 0.32
N LEU A 223 13.55 -3.03 -0.74
CA LEU A 223 12.85 -3.56 -1.91
C LEU A 223 12.10 -4.89 -1.62
N ASP A 224 12.54 -5.65 -0.62
CA ASP A 224 11.83 -6.85 -0.16
C ASP A 224 10.69 -6.54 0.82
N GLN A 225 10.96 -5.74 1.85
CA GLN A 225 10.03 -5.51 2.96
C GLN A 225 9.03 -4.38 2.67
N GLY A 226 9.46 -3.32 1.97
CA GLY A 226 8.63 -2.14 1.70
C GLY A 226 7.34 -2.48 0.97
N PRO A 227 7.39 -3.21 -0.16
CA PRO A 227 6.17 -3.63 -0.85
C PRO A 227 5.27 -4.52 0.01
N LYS A 228 5.82 -5.46 0.79
CA LYS A 228 5.03 -6.39 1.62
C LYS A 228 4.30 -5.67 2.76
N THR A 229 5.03 -4.81 3.47
CA THR A 229 4.52 -4.09 4.66
C THR A 229 3.54 -2.98 4.32
N THR A 230 3.67 -2.40 3.13
CA THR A 230 2.74 -1.35 2.66
C THR A 230 1.57 -1.90 1.85
N GLY A 231 1.45 -3.21 1.64
CA GLY A 231 0.38 -3.78 0.82
C GLY A 231 0.54 -3.57 -0.69
N GLY A 232 1.75 -3.21 -1.14
CA GLY A 232 2.13 -3.14 -2.55
C GLY A 232 2.77 -4.45 -3.05
N MET A 233 3.68 -4.36 -4.03
CA MET A 233 4.28 -5.53 -4.67
C MET A 233 5.64 -5.26 -5.31
N ARG A 234 6.60 -6.19 -5.16
CA ARG A 234 7.81 -6.24 -5.99
C ARG A 234 7.57 -7.11 -7.24
N VAL A 235 8.00 -6.61 -8.39
CA VAL A 235 7.97 -7.27 -9.69
C VAL A 235 9.37 -7.25 -10.26
N ASP A 236 9.96 -8.43 -10.45
CA ASP A 236 11.26 -8.57 -11.09
C ASP A 236 11.10 -8.79 -12.60
N VAL A 237 11.96 -8.15 -13.38
CA VAL A 237 12.07 -8.33 -14.83
C VAL A 237 13.50 -8.61 -15.23
N VAL A 238 13.68 -9.45 -16.24
CA VAL A 238 15.02 -9.85 -16.74
C VAL A 238 15.51 -8.92 -17.85
N THR A 239 14.60 -8.25 -18.54
CA THR A 239 14.89 -7.32 -19.65
C THR A 239 13.99 -6.10 -19.58
N SER A 240 14.50 -4.93 -19.99
CA SER A 240 13.76 -3.66 -20.07
C SER A 240 12.57 -3.73 -21.05
N LEU A 241 12.60 -4.65 -22.03
CA LEU A 241 11.47 -4.93 -22.92
C LEU A 241 10.21 -5.35 -22.15
N GLY A 242 10.36 -5.87 -20.93
CA GLY A 242 9.26 -6.26 -20.05
C GLY A 242 8.61 -5.09 -19.30
N TYR A 243 9.22 -3.89 -19.28
CA TYR A 243 8.73 -2.76 -18.48
C TYR A 243 7.29 -2.37 -18.82
N GLU A 244 6.96 -2.28 -20.10
CA GLU A 244 5.62 -1.84 -20.54
C GLU A 244 4.52 -2.76 -20.01
N GLY A 245 4.66 -4.07 -20.20
CA GLY A 245 3.69 -5.05 -19.72
C GLY A 245 3.56 -5.05 -18.20
N ARG A 246 4.68 -5.00 -17.46
CA ARG A 246 4.65 -5.01 -15.99
C ARG A 246 4.10 -3.73 -15.38
N LEU A 247 4.42 -2.57 -15.95
CA LEU A 247 3.81 -1.32 -15.50
C LEU A 247 2.30 -1.29 -15.80
N GLN A 248 1.86 -1.82 -16.95
CA GLN A 248 0.42 -1.97 -17.23
C GLN A 248 -0.28 -2.90 -16.24
N GLU A 249 0.35 -4.01 -15.84
CA GLU A 249 -0.16 -4.87 -14.76
C GLU A 249 -0.32 -4.09 -13.45
N ILE A 250 0.72 -3.36 -13.03
CA ILE A 250 0.68 -2.52 -11.82
C ILE A 250 -0.43 -1.47 -11.91
N ALA A 251 -0.56 -0.77 -13.05
CA ALA A 251 -1.60 0.24 -13.25
C ALA A 251 -3.01 -0.34 -13.12
N LYS A 252 -3.25 -1.52 -13.71
CA LYS A 252 -4.53 -2.24 -13.60
C LYS A 252 -4.85 -2.63 -12.16
N ILE A 253 -3.85 -3.09 -11.40
CA ILE A 253 -3.97 -3.43 -9.97
C ILE A 253 -4.32 -2.19 -9.12
N LEU A 254 -3.66 -1.06 -9.38
CA LEU A 254 -3.91 0.21 -8.68
C LEU A 254 -5.33 0.74 -8.97
N LYS A 255 -5.82 0.55 -10.20
CA LYS A 255 -7.14 0.98 -10.66
C LYS A 255 -8.29 0.12 -10.12
N SER A 256 -8.01 -1.14 -9.76
CA SER A 256 -8.99 -2.11 -9.30
C SER A 256 -9.06 -2.27 -7.77
N GLN A 257 -8.70 -1.23 -7.01
CA GLN A 257 -8.75 -1.30 -5.55
C GLN A 257 -10.18 -1.33 -5.02
N HIS A 258 -10.35 -2.05 -3.91
CA HIS A 258 -11.59 -2.14 -3.16
C HIS A 258 -11.40 -1.44 -1.82
N GLN A 259 -12.40 -0.68 -1.42
CA GLN A 259 -12.57 -0.22 -0.05
C GLN A 259 -13.22 -1.37 0.74
N VAL A 260 -12.47 -1.95 1.67
CA VAL A 260 -12.92 -3.02 2.56
C VAL A 260 -13.09 -2.44 3.96
N ILE A 261 -14.32 -2.43 4.45
CA ILE A 261 -14.65 -1.93 5.79
C ILE A 261 -14.91 -3.09 6.72
N TYR A 262 -14.25 -3.08 7.87
CA TYR A 262 -14.36 -4.12 8.87
C TYR A 262 -14.63 -3.56 10.27
N ALA A 263 -15.27 -4.37 11.10
CA ALA A 263 -15.55 -4.04 12.49
C ALA A 263 -14.30 -4.20 13.36
N ARG A 264 -13.94 -3.15 14.09
CA ARG A 264 -12.87 -3.15 15.09
C ARG A 264 -13.46 -2.94 16.48
N PRO A 265 -13.20 -3.83 17.45
CA PRO A 265 -13.57 -3.58 18.84
C PRO A 265 -12.93 -2.28 19.36
N GLN A 266 -13.64 -1.51 20.18
CA GLN A 266 -13.05 -0.34 20.83
C GLN A 266 -11.87 -0.79 21.72
N ARG A 267 -10.66 -0.46 21.28
CA ARG A 267 -9.40 -0.70 21.98
C ARG A 267 -8.54 0.56 21.88
N LEU A 268 -7.91 0.90 23.01
CA LEU A 268 -7.04 2.07 23.15
C LEU A 268 -5.77 1.95 22.30
N LEU A 269 -5.18 0.75 22.24
CA LEU A 269 -3.99 0.51 21.45
C LEU A 269 -4.36 0.14 20.02
N PRO A 270 -3.72 0.76 19.00
CA PRO A 270 -3.70 0.25 17.62
C PRO A 270 -3.23 -1.21 17.56
N PRO A 271 -3.68 -2.00 16.56
CA PRO A 271 -3.11 -3.35 16.37
C PRO A 271 -1.64 -3.24 15.96
N GLU A 272 -0.88 -4.29 16.21
CA GLU A 272 0.50 -4.44 15.72
C GLU A 272 0.48 -4.96 14.28
N THR A 273 -0.46 -5.85 13.96
CA THR A 273 -0.60 -6.38 12.60
C THR A 273 -2.03 -6.32 12.11
N ILE A 274 -2.16 -6.02 10.82
CA ILE A 274 -3.41 -6.13 10.08
C ILE A 274 -3.13 -6.96 8.85
N GLU A 275 -3.83 -8.09 8.72
CA GLU A 275 -3.71 -8.99 7.59
C GLU A 275 -5.02 -8.99 6.82
N VAL A 276 -4.93 -8.91 5.49
CA VAL A 276 -6.05 -9.13 4.59
C VAL A 276 -5.66 -10.21 3.59
N THR A 277 -6.50 -11.23 3.45
CA THR A 277 -6.32 -12.30 2.48
C THR A 277 -7.58 -12.51 1.66
N ALA A 278 -7.41 -13.02 0.44
CA ALA A 278 -8.53 -13.46 -0.38
C ALA A 278 -9.04 -14.80 0.14
N ALA A 279 -10.35 -14.96 0.25
CA ALA A 279 -10.97 -16.22 0.70
C ALA A 279 -10.79 -17.35 -0.32
N LYS A 280 -10.69 -17.01 -1.60
CA LYS A 280 -10.54 -17.97 -2.70
C LYS A 280 -9.07 -18.30 -2.97
N ALA A 281 -8.75 -19.58 -3.05
CA ALA A 281 -7.42 -20.05 -3.42
C ALA A 281 -7.00 -19.57 -4.82
N GLY A 282 -5.69 -19.30 -4.99
CA GLY A 282 -5.11 -18.78 -6.23
C GLY A 282 -5.29 -17.27 -6.43
N LEU A 283 -6.01 -16.59 -5.54
CA LEU A 283 -6.06 -15.13 -5.49
C LEU A 283 -5.13 -14.58 -4.42
N VAL A 284 -4.54 -13.43 -4.71
CA VAL A 284 -3.76 -12.65 -3.76
C VAL A 284 -4.55 -11.39 -3.43
N ALA A 285 -4.71 -11.09 -2.14
CA ALA A 285 -5.16 -9.80 -1.67
C ALA A 285 -3.96 -9.04 -1.12
N ALA A 286 -3.73 -7.82 -1.62
CA ALA A 286 -2.66 -6.94 -1.18
C ALA A 286 -3.26 -5.56 -0.91
N GLY A 287 -3.00 -5.02 0.27
CA GLY A 287 -3.59 -3.76 0.68
C GLY A 287 -3.09 -3.29 2.04
N ALA A 288 -3.44 -2.06 2.37
CA ALA A 288 -3.07 -1.42 3.62
C ALA A 288 -4.27 -0.64 4.19
N PRO A 289 -4.22 -0.28 5.49
CA PRO A 289 -5.21 0.61 6.06
C PRO A 289 -5.26 1.96 5.35
N ALA A 290 -6.44 2.57 5.38
CA ALA A 290 -6.58 3.96 4.98
C ALA A 290 -5.62 4.85 5.78
N ARG A 291 -5.03 5.85 5.11
CA ARG A 291 -4.10 6.81 5.70
C ARG A 291 -4.74 7.47 6.92
N GLY A 292 -3.96 7.64 7.99
CA GLY A 292 -4.44 8.15 9.28
C GLY A 292 -5.07 7.09 10.20
N GLN A 293 -5.27 5.85 9.74
CA GLN A 293 -5.62 4.73 10.61
C GLN A 293 -4.34 4.07 11.13
N ALA A 294 -3.97 4.38 12.38
CA ALA A 294 -2.72 3.92 12.96
C ALA A 294 -2.64 2.39 13.08
N ILE A 295 -1.47 1.85 12.72
CA ILE A 295 -0.91 0.58 13.18
C ILE A 295 0.24 0.96 14.12
N ARG A 296 0.51 0.13 15.14
CA ARG A 296 1.61 0.36 16.09
C ARG A 296 2.98 0.25 15.43
#